data_AF-A0A8C1RCK7-F1
#
_entry.id   AF-A0A8C1RCK7-F1
#
_cell.length_a   1.000
_cell.length_b   1.000
_cell.length_c   1.000
_cell.angle_alpha   90.00
_cell.angle_beta   90.00
_cell.angle_gamma   90.00
#
_symmetry.space_group_name_H-M   'P 1'
#
loop_
_entity.id
_entity.type
_entity.pdbx_description
1 polymer ?
#
loop_
_entity_poly.entity_id
_entity_poly.type
_entity_poly.pdbx_seq_one_letter_code
_entity_poly.pdbx_strand_id
1 'polypeptide(L)'
;MTPKWELVSLPRWEMTAYWILSFSSHLYSFYQLHRFSKEHEVSLDREVQLERGFLIWGFKKDPTDFEWSFWNEWAWQSLLWSLIGHAVVSRLAAFFLPQFRLAVLTVYGILSAGWLLGVRGLTLLMLHLSISLVVAQLRSPILSWFCSLLLLSTLNVTAFQDLQRGWYTSEDQYYLLLFSTAVCTLRCISFSLELCWCPRKAGGPNHCPPLEVQGLKTLIFQFYKLTAYCFYHPLFYNGPILTYRDFSEQIDRPVCKVSVVYVLSGILRVCVWWCLAEFMIHFMYMHAIQSNETYLEMLPPWALGGLALALVQFFYVKYLVLFGVVSLLVRLDGIEPPKLPRCVSIMYSFTGMWRHFDVGLYKWLIRYIYVPLGGSRHGVFRKLVSTALAFGFVCFWHGCHDYLQYWALLNWIGVLVENVLALFFSSRPLHHIIVSLHKPSPLKLSAVNKVQCKVTNKSHITCHK
;
A
#
# COMPACT_ATOMS: atom_id res chain seq x y z
N MET A 1 12.92 -21.52 20.06
CA MET A 1 13.82 -20.99 19.02
C MET A 1 13.76 -21.95 17.85
N THR A 2 13.11 -21.57 16.76
CA THR A 2 13.10 -22.37 15.52
C THR A 2 14.49 -22.28 14.87
N PRO A 3 15.07 -23.39 14.39
CA PRO A 3 16.35 -23.35 13.69
C PRO A 3 16.19 -22.46 12.45
N LYS A 4 17.06 -21.45 12.32
CA LYS A 4 17.21 -20.73 11.05
C LYS A 4 17.87 -21.72 10.09
N TRP A 5 17.09 -22.23 9.15
CA TRP A 5 17.60 -22.97 8.01
C TRP A 5 18.57 -22.05 7.27
N GLU A 6 19.86 -22.35 7.32
CA GLU A 6 20.80 -21.84 6.32
C GLU A 6 20.46 -22.57 5.02
N LEU A 7 19.57 -21.96 4.24
CA LEU A 7 19.32 -22.37 2.86
C LEU A 7 20.66 -22.30 2.14
N VAL A 8 21.23 -23.47 1.81
CA VAL A 8 22.42 -23.56 0.98
C VAL A 8 22.09 -22.87 -0.33
N SER A 9 22.80 -21.79 -0.65
CA SER A 9 22.59 -21.08 -1.90
C SER A 9 22.89 -22.02 -3.07
N LEU A 10 21.97 -22.09 -4.03
CA LEU A 10 22.20 -22.84 -5.26
C LEU A 10 23.48 -22.36 -5.96
N PRO A 11 24.20 -23.24 -6.69
CA PRO A 11 25.36 -22.84 -7.47
C PRO A 11 25.05 -21.65 -8.37
N ARG A 12 26.03 -20.75 -8.55
CA ARG A 12 25.84 -19.52 -9.34
C ARG A 12 25.36 -19.79 -10.77
N TRP A 13 25.88 -20.84 -11.42
CA TRP A 13 25.48 -21.20 -12.77
C TRP A 13 24.00 -21.60 -12.85
N GLU A 14 23.49 -22.31 -11.83
CA GLU A 14 22.11 -22.75 -11.74
C GLU A 14 21.19 -21.54 -11.53
N MET A 15 21.57 -20.64 -10.61
CA MET A 15 20.87 -19.37 -10.41
C MET A 15 20.85 -18.53 -11.71
N THR A 16 21.97 -18.43 -12.41
CA THR A 16 22.05 -17.71 -13.68
C THR A 16 21.17 -18.36 -14.74
N ALA A 17 21.13 -19.69 -14.83
CA ALA A 17 20.26 -20.41 -15.75
C ALA A 17 18.78 -20.14 -15.47
N TYR A 18 18.35 -20.19 -14.20
CA TYR A 18 16.98 -19.84 -13.83
C TYR A 18 16.64 -18.39 -14.16
N TRP A 19 17.56 -17.45 -13.94
CA TRP A 19 17.36 -16.05 -14.31
C TRP A 19 17.19 -15.88 -15.82
N ILE A 20 18.07 -16.49 -16.62
CA ILE A 20 17.98 -16.41 -18.09
C ILE A 20 16.67 -17.03 -18.57
N LEU A 21 16.31 -18.23 -18.09
CA LEU A 21 15.09 -18.91 -18.50
C LEU A 21 13.84 -18.09 -18.13
N SER A 22 13.80 -17.58 -16.90
CA SER A 22 12.70 -16.74 -16.41
C SER A 22 12.59 -15.45 -17.23
N PHE A 23 13.66 -14.66 -17.34
CA PHE A 23 13.59 -13.41 -18.12
C PHE A 23 13.24 -13.66 -19.59
N SER A 24 13.79 -14.71 -20.20
CA SER A 24 13.49 -15.05 -21.59
C SER A 24 12.02 -15.46 -21.75
N SER A 25 11.45 -16.23 -20.82
CA SER A 25 10.04 -16.61 -20.87
C SER A 25 9.10 -15.42 -20.68
N HIS A 26 9.44 -14.48 -19.79
CA HIS A 26 8.67 -13.25 -19.58
C HIS A 26 8.74 -12.33 -20.81
N LEU A 27 9.93 -12.16 -21.40
CA LEU A 27 10.10 -11.35 -22.61
C LEU A 27 9.36 -11.99 -23.80
N TYR A 28 9.42 -13.30 -23.93
CA TYR A 28 8.69 -14.02 -24.98
C TYR A 28 7.18 -13.90 -24.82
N SER A 29 6.66 -14.04 -23.59
CA SER A 29 5.21 -13.88 -23.35
C SER A 29 4.73 -12.44 -23.62
N PHE A 30 5.51 -11.43 -23.21
CA PHE A 30 5.22 -10.03 -23.56
C PHE A 30 5.31 -9.76 -25.06
N TYR A 31 6.27 -10.37 -25.75
CA TYR A 31 6.37 -10.26 -27.21
C TYR A 31 5.14 -10.87 -27.90
N GLN A 32 4.67 -12.05 -27.45
CA GLN A 32 3.47 -12.68 -27.99
C GLN A 32 2.22 -11.84 -27.72
N LEU A 33 2.11 -11.24 -26.53
CA LEU A 33 1.03 -10.29 -26.24
C LEU A 33 1.11 -9.07 -27.16
N HIS A 34 2.27 -8.41 -27.25
CA HIS A 34 2.48 -7.25 -28.12
C HIS A 34 2.10 -7.56 -29.58
N ARG A 35 2.52 -8.72 -30.09
CA ARG A 35 2.17 -9.17 -31.44
C ARG A 35 0.66 -9.29 -31.61
N PHE A 36 -0.03 -9.93 -30.66
CA PHE A 36 -1.50 -10.02 -30.66
C PHE A 36 -2.16 -8.63 -30.64
N SER A 37 -1.67 -7.72 -29.79
CA SER A 37 -2.17 -6.35 -29.68
C SER A 37 -2.02 -5.56 -30.99
N LYS A 38 -0.93 -5.80 -31.75
CA LYS A 38 -0.71 -5.18 -33.06
C LYS A 38 -1.53 -5.80 -34.18
N GLU A 39 -1.73 -7.12 -34.16
CA GLU A 39 -2.62 -7.80 -35.12
C GLU A 39 -4.08 -7.30 -34.99
N HIS A 40 -4.51 -6.92 -33.78
CA HIS A 40 -5.88 -6.46 -33.50
C HIS A 40 -6.00 -4.94 -33.26
N GLU A 41 -4.96 -4.16 -33.54
CA GLU A 41 -4.91 -2.73 -33.20
C GLU A 41 -6.07 -1.92 -33.82
N VAL A 42 -6.45 -2.24 -35.06
CA VAL A 42 -7.55 -1.54 -35.75
C VAL A 42 -8.91 -1.83 -35.11
N SER A 43 -9.15 -3.08 -34.71
CA SER A 43 -10.39 -3.47 -34.04
C SER A 43 -10.47 -2.88 -32.64
N LEU A 44 -9.37 -2.97 -31.87
CA LEU A 44 -9.24 -2.34 -30.56
C LEU A 44 -9.45 -0.83 -30.64
N ASP A 45 -8.84 -0.15 -31.62
CA ASP A 45 -9.05 1.28 -31.82
C ASP A 45 -10.50 1.66 -32.10
N ARG A 46 -11.23 0.83 -32.85
CA ARG A 46 -12.65 1.07 -33.12
C ARG A 46 -13.51 0.91 -31.87
N GLU A 47 -13.16 -0.02 -30.99
CA GLU A 47 -13.93 -0.34 -29.78
C GLU A 47 -13.64 0.63 -28.63
N VAL A 48 -12.35 0.84 -28.32
CA VAL A 48 -11.91 1.59 -27.13
C VAL A 48 -11.29 2.95 -27.45
N GLN A 49 -11.24 3.35 -28.72
CA GLN A 49 -10.70 4.64 -29.18
C GLN A 49 -9.29 4.90 -28.64
N LEU A 50 -8.32 4.10 -29.10
CA LEU A 50 -6.95 4.21 -28.61
C LEU A 50 -6.40 5.63 -28.86
N GLU A 51 -5.87 6.24 -27.80
CA GLU A 51 -5.47 7.63 -27.84
C GLU A 51 -4.08 7.79 -28.47
N ARG A 52 -3.79 8.97 -29.04
CA ARG A 52 -2.43 9.28 -29.49
C ARG A 52 -1.59 9.68 -28.28
N GLY A 53 -0.54 8.92 -27.96
CA GLY A 53 0.31 9.28 -26.84
C GLY A 53 1.31 10.37 -27.17
N PHE A 54 1.72 11.09 -26.13
CA PHE A 54 2.68 12.19 -26.20
C PHE A 54 4.14 11.71 -26.29
N LEU A 55 4.47 10.57 -25.68
CA LEU A 55 5.87 10.13 -25.50
C LEU A 55 6.46 9.41 -26.72
N ILE A 56 5.64 8.60 -27.40
CA ILE A 56 6.08 7.74 -28.51
C ILE A 56 5.31 8.16 -29.74
N TRP A 57 5.88 9.11 -30.48
CA TRP A 57 5.23 9.68 -31.66
C TRP A 57 4.84 8.57 -32.66
N GLY A 58 3.55 8.52 -33.01
CA GLY A 58 2.99 7.54 -33.93
C GLY A 58 2.42 6.27 -33.31
N PHE A 59 2.62 6.00 -32.01
CA PHE A 59 2.01 4.87 -31.32
C PHE A 59 0.76 5.29 -30.54
N LYS A 60 -0.30 4.49 -30.63
CA LYS A 60 -1.50 4.68 -29.82
C LYS A 60 -1.29 4.13 -28.41
N LYS A 61 -2.02 4.65 -27.42
CA LYS A 61 -2.03 4.15 -26.04
C LYS A 61 -3.41 3.59 -25.70
N ASP A 62 -3.41 2.59 -24.82
CA ASP A 62 -4.61 2.03 -24.20
C ASP A 62 -5.03 2.90 -23.00
N PRO A 63 -6.19 3.59 -23.05
CA PRO A 63 -6.67 4.47 -21.98
C PRO A 63 -7.55 3.75 -20.95
N THR A 64 -7.75 2.43 -21.06
CA THR A 64 -8.83 1.73 -20.35
C THR A 64 -8.57 1.43 -18.87
N ASP A 65 -7.33 1.58 -18.36
CA ASP A 65 -7.09 1.57 -16.91
C ASP A 65 -7.54 2.88 -16.28
N PHE A 66 -8.78 2.89 -15.76
CA PHE A 66 -9.40 4.06 -15.13
C PHE A 66 -8.50 4.72 -14.08
N GLU A 67 -7.87 3.95 -13.19
CA GLU A 67 -7.05 4.51 -12.11
C GLU A 67 -5.81 5.22 -12.67
N TRP A 68 -5.10 4.63 -13.64
CA TRP A 68 -3.97 5.28 -14.30
C TRP A 68 -4.40 6.54 -15.04
N SER A 69 -5.44 6.47 -15.87
CA SER A 69 -5.94 7.62 -16.64
C SER A 69 -6.39 8.75 -15.70
N PHE A 70 -7.17 8.43 -14.67
CA PHE A 70 -7.60 9.39 -13.63
C PHE A 70 -6.41 10.07 -12.96
N TRP A 71 -5.44 9.29 -12.44
CA TRP A 71 -4.32 9.87 -11.69
C TRP A 71 -3.33 10.59 -12.60
N ASN A 72 -3.10 10.08 -13.81
CA ASN A 72 -2.07 10.57 -14.70
C ASN A 72 -2.48 11.82 -15.47
N GLU A 73 -3.72 11.84 -15.96
CA GLU A 73 -4.19 12.90 -16.86
C GLU A 73 -4.85 14.02 -16.07
N TRP A 74 -5.84 13.68 -15.25
CA TRP A 74 -6.61 14.69 -14.52
C TRP A 74 -6.00 15.05 -13.17
N ALA A 75 -5.69 14.04 -12.35
CA ALA A 75 -5.31 14.29 -10.97
C ALA A 75 -3.91 14.90 -10.86
N TRP A 76 -2.92 14.46 -11.65
CA TRP A 76 -1.62 15.12 -11.62
C TRP A 76 -1.70 16.57 -12.08
N GLN A 77 -2.46 16.89 -13.13
CA GLN A 77 -2.63 18.29 -13.54
C GLN A 77 -3.31 19.13 -12.44
N SER A 78 -4.31 18.56 -11.77
CA SER A 78 -5.07 19.25 -10.72
C SER A 78 -4.30 19.37 -9.40
N LEU A 79 -3.55 18.34 -9.02
CA LEU A 79 -2.87 18.22 -7.73
C LEU A 79 -1.42 18.74 -7.76
N LEU A 80 -0.76 18.78 -8.91
CA LEU A 80 0.66 19.12 -9.04
C LEU A 80 0.99 20.44 -8.33
N TRP A 81 0.21 21.49 -8.60
CA TRP A 81 0.42 22.81 -8.00
C TRP A 81 0.21 22.81 -6.48
N SER A 82 -0.78 22.06 -5.99
CA SER A 82 -1.02 21.92 -4.55
C SER A 82 0.10 21.12 -3.86
N LEU A 83 0.70 20.14 -4.54
CA LEU A 83 1.77 19.31 -3.98
C LEU A 83 3.12 20.04 -4.00
N ILE A 84 3.40 20.80 -5.07
CA ILE A 84 4.54 21.73 -5.12
C ILE A 84 4.38 22.81 -4.06
N GLY A 85 3.18 23.39 -3.93
CA GLY A 85 2.87 24.38 -2.91
C GLY A 85 3.08 23.82 -1.49
N HIS A 86 2.65 22.58 -1.22
CA HIS A 86 2.95 21.90 0.05
C HIS A 86 4.45 21.79 0.29
N ALA A 87 5.24 21.38 -0.72
CA ALA A 87 6.68 21.26 -0.58
C ALA A 87 7.32 22.60 -0.18
N VAL A 88 6.93 23.68 -0.86
CA VAL A 88 7.42 25.04 -0.56
C VAL A 88 6.99 25.49 0.83
N VAL A 89 5.69 25.42 1.15
CA VAL A 89 5.13 25.84 2.44
C VAL A 89 5.75 25.05 3.59
N SER A 90 5.95 23.74 3.42
CA SER A 90 6.63 22.91 4.42
C SER A 90 8.06 23.35 4.67
N ARG A 91 8.84 23.65 3.63
CA ARG A 91 10.23 24.16 3.79
C ARG A 91 10.27 25.51 4.48
N LEU A 92 9.40 26.44 4.06
CA LEU A 92 9.32 27.76 4.67
C LEU A 92 8.87 27.66 6.13
N ALA A 93 7.87 26.83 6.45
CA ALA A 93 7.41 26.60 7.81
C ALA A 93 8.50 25.97 8.68
N ALA A 94 9.24 24.99 8.16
CA ALA A 94 10.34 24.37 8.89
C ALA A 94 11.48 25.34 9.20
N PHE A 95 11.73 26.32 8.32
CA PHE A 95 12.80 27.30 8.49
C PHE A 95 12.37 28.50 9.34
N PHE A 96 11.25 29.13 9.02
CA PHE A 96 10.81 30.38 9.65
C PHE A 96 9.91 30.17 10.88
N LEU A 97 9.10 29.10 10.91
CA LEU A 97 8.07 28.88 11.94
C LEU A 97 8.07 27.43 12.46
N PRO A 98 9.23 26.89 12.91
CA PRO A 98 9.34 25.45 13.24
C PRO A 98 8.37 25.01 14.34
N GLN A 99 8.08 25.88 15.31
CA GLN A 99 7.13 25.64 16.40
C GLN A 99 5.66 25.57 15.96
N PHE A 100 5.29 26.26 14.87
CA PHE A 100 3.93 26.28 14.32
C PHE A 100 3.78 25.41 13.07
N ARG A 101 4.80 24.62 12.73
CA ARG A 101 4.85 23.83 11.51
C ARG A 101 3.61 22.97 11.31
N LEU A 102 3.18 22.23 12.33
CA LEU A 102 1.98 21.41 12.25
C LEU A 102 0.74 22.25 11.90
N ALA A 103 0.57 23.41 12.53
CA ALA A 103 -0.58 24.29 12.25
C ALA A 103 -0.54 24.83 10.82
N VAL A 104 0.64 25.25 10.33
CA VAL A 104 0.80 25.73 8.96
C VAL A 104 0.45 24.64 7.95
N LEU A 105 0.95 23.41 8.15
CA LEU A 105 0.63 22.28 7.28
C LEU A 105 -0.86 21.91 7.33
N THR A 106 -1.48 21.95 8.50
CA THR A 106 -2.93 21.70 8.65
C THR A 106 -3.75 22.75 7.90
N VAL A 107 -3.42 24.04 8.05
CA VAL A 107 -4.12 25.12 7.35
C VAL A 107 -3.94 24.96 5.84
N TYR A 108 -2.72 24.68 5.38
CA TYR A 108 -2.45 24.44 3.97
C TYR A 108 -3.26 23.26 3.42
N GLY A 109 -3.32 22.14 4.15
CA GLY A 109 -4.09 20.96 3.77
C GLY A 109 -5.59 21.22 3.70
N ILE A 110 -6.15 21.97 4.65
CA ILE A 110 -7.58 22.36 4.63
C ILE A 110 -7.88 23.28 3.44
N LEU A 111 -7.03 24.27 3.18
CA LEU A 111 -7.19 25.19 2.06
C LEU A 111 -7.08 24.46 0.72
N SER A 112 -6.12 23.55 0.59
CA SER A 112 -5.94 22.73 -0.61
C SER A 112 -7.12 21.78 -0.83
N ALA A 113 -7.61 21.14 0.24
CA ALA A 113 -8.80 20.30 0.15
C ALA A 113 -10.06 21.12 -0.20
N GLY A 114 -10.21 22.33 0.35
CA GLY A 114 -11.31 23.24 0.00
C GLY A 114 -11.27 23.70 -1.46
N TRP A 115 -10.07 23.96 -1.98
CA TRP A 115 -9.86 24.28 -3.40
C TRP A 115 -10.21 23.09 -4.31
N LEU A 116 -9.72 21.90 -3.98
CA LEU A 116 -9.79 20.73 -4.85
C LEU A 116 -11.12 19.96 -4.76
N LEU A 117 -11.72 19.87 -3.57
CA LEU A 117 -12.97 19.16 -3.32
C LEU A 117 -14.19 20.09 -3.25
N GLY A 118 -13.97 21.41 -3.20
CA GLY A 118 -15.01 22.39 -2.95
C GLY A 118 -15.53 22.38 -1.50
N VAL A 119 -16.36 23.39 -1.18
CA VAL A 119 -16.87 23.60 0.18
C VAL A 119 -17.75 22.44 0.66
N ARG A 120 -18.55 21.84 -0.24
CA ARG A 120 -19.43 20.69 0.09
C ARG A 120 -18.62 19.46 0.48
N GLY A 121 -17.62 19.09 -0.32
CA GLY A 121 -16.72 17.96 -0.03
C GLY A 121 -15.92 18.18 1.26
N LEU A 122 -15.38 19.39 1.46
CA LEU A 122 -14.68 19.73 2.70
C LEU A 122 -15.60 19.61 3.93
N THR A 123 -16.85 20.08 3.82
CA THR A 123 -17.84 20.01 4.91
C THR A 123 -18.19 18.56 5.24
N LEU A 124 -18.36 17.70 4.24
CA LEU A 124 -18.58 16.26 4.42
C LEU A 124 -17.45 15.61 5.22
N LEU A 125 -16.20 15.88 4.85
CA LEU A 125 -15.04 15.33 5.54
C LEU A 125 -14.95 15.84 6.98
N MET A 126 -15.16 17.14 7.22
CA MET A 126 -15.19 17.70 8.57
C MET A 126 -16.31 17.10 9.43
N LEU A 127 -17.46 16.78 8.84
CA LEU A 127 -18.55 16.07 9.50
C LEU A 127 -18.13 14.65 9.89
N HIS A 128 -17.49 13.89 8.99
CA HIS A 128 -16.96 12.55 9.28
C HIS A 128 -15.95 12.57 10.44
N LEU A 129 -15.04 13.55 10.45
CA LEU A 129 -14.08 13.75 11.54
C LEU A 129 -14.80 14.04 12.87
N SER A 130 -15.77 14.94 12.85
CA SER A 130 -16.52 15.36 14.03
C SER A 130 -17.30 14.19 14.65
N ILE A 131 -18.05 13.45 13.82
CA ILE A 131 -18.80 12.27 14.26
C ILE A 131 -17.85 11.21 14.83
N SER A 132 -16.76 10.91 14.11
CA SER A 132 -15.75 9.93 14.56
C SER A 132 -15.15 10.30 15.91
N LEU A 133 -14.80 11.58 16.09
CA LEU A 133 -14.22 12.08 17.35
C LEU A 133 -15.21 12.01 18.51
N VAL A 134 -16.46 12.41 18.28
CA VAL A 134 -17.53 12.38 19.30
C VAL A 134 -17.75 10.95 19.78
N VAL A 135 -17.87 9.98 18.87
CA VAL A 135 -18.01 8.56 19.24
C VAL A 135 -16.76 8.04 19.94
N ALA A 136 -15.57 8.45 19.50
CA ALA A 136 -14.32 8.06 20.14
C ALA A 136 -14.16 8.57 21.59
N GLN A 137 -14.85 9.68 21.96
CA GLN A 137 -14.90 10.14 23.35
C GLN A 137 -15.53 9.12 24.30
N LEU A 138 -16.39 8.23 23.80
CA LEU A 138 -17.01 7.15 24.58
C LEU A 138 -16.00 6.05 24.97
N ARG A 139 -14.77 6.10 24.44
CA ARG A 139 -13.68 5.15 24.71
C ARG A 139 -14.04 3.68 24.48
N SER A 140 -15.02 3.41 23.62
CA SER A 140 -15.41 2.07 23.21
C SER A 140 -14.88 1.77 21.80
N PRO A 141 -13.93 0.82 21.65
CA PRO A 141 -13.46 0.37 20.35
C PRO A 141 -14.58 -0.18 19.47
N ILE A 142 -15.57 -0.85 20.08
CA ILE A 142 -16.71 -1.45 19.36
C ILE A 142 -17.59 -0.35 18.76
N LEU A 143 -17.94 0.67 19.55
CA LEU A 143 -18.74 1.80 19.06
C LEU A 143 -17.98 2.58 17.98
N SER A 144 -16.66 2.75 18.15
CA SER A 144 -15.81 3.41 17.16
C SER A 144 -15.79 2.66 15.83
N TRP A 145 -15.69 1.32 15.86
CA TRP A 145 -15.78 0.48 14.67
C TRP A 145 -17.16 0.56 14.02
N PHE A 146 -18.24 0.43 14.81
CA PHE A 146 -19.61 0.52 14.29
C PHE A 146 -19.86 1.86 13.58
N CYS A 147 -19.49 2.97 14.22
CA CYS A 147 -19.57 4.30 13.64
C CYS A 147 -18.76 4.40 12.34
N SER A 148 -17.53 3.89 12.34
CA SER A 148 -16.66 3.95 11.15
C SER A 148 -17.20 3.13 9.99
N LEU A 149 -17.78 1.95 10.25
CA LEU A 149 -18.41 1.12 9.22
C LEU A 149 -19.68 1.77 8.67
N LEU A 150 -20.47 2.45 9.51
CA LEU A 150 -21.63 3.21 9.09
C LEU A 150 -21.22 4.40 8.21
N LEU A 151 -20.20 5.17 8.62
CA LEU A 151 -19.67 6.26 7.80
C LEU A 151 -19.11 5.74 6.47
N LEU A 152 -18.39 4.62 6.48
CA LEU A 152 -17.87 3.99 5.26
C LEU A 152 -18.99 3.49 4.35
N SER A 153 -20.09 2.96 4.91
CA SER A 153 -21.23 2.49 4.11
C SER A 153 -21.89 3.60 3.30
N THR A 154 -21.76 4.86 3.70
CA THR A 154 -22.29 5.99 2.91
C THR A 154 -21.67 6.07 1.52
N LEU A 155 -20.45 5.57 1.34
CA LEU A 155 -19.79 5.50 0.03
C LEU A 155 -20.37 4.42 -0.88
N ASN A 156 -21.09 3.45 -0.33
CA ASN A 156 -21.61 2.29 -1.03
C ASN A 156 -23.13 2.37 -1.29
N VAL A 157 -23.79 3.39 -0.75
CA VAL A 157 -25.24 3.59 -0.91
C VAL A 157 -25.49 4.51 -2.09
N THR A 158 -26.21 4.00 -3.09
CA THR A 158 -26.49 4.69 -4.36
C THR A 158 -27.08 6.09 -4.18
N ALA A 159 -28.04 6.25 -3.27
CA ALA A 159 -28.66 7.55 -2.99
C ALA A 159 -27.64 8.62 -2.54
N PHE A 160 -26.63 8.23 -1.76
CA PHE A 160 -25.56 9.15 -1.36
C PHE A 160 -24.56 9.38 -2.49
N GLN A 161 -24.25 8.36 -3.29
CA GLN A 161 -23.39 8.50 -4.47
C GLN A 161 -24.00 9.49 -5.48
N ASP A 162 -25.28 9.35 -5.81
CA ASP A 162 -25.97 10.22 -6.76
C ASP A 162 -26.04 11.67 -6.25
N LEU A 163 -26.31 11.85 -4.94
CA LEU A 163 -26.30 13.17 -4.30
C LEU A 163 -24.91 13.82 -4.39
N GLN A 164 -23.85 13.08 -4.08
CA GLN A 164 -22.47 13.57 -4.09
C GLN A 164 -22.00 13.85 -5.53
N ARG A 165 -22.35 13.00 -6.50
CA ARG A 165 -22.09 13.22 -7.93
C ARG A 165 -22.72 14.52 -8.40
N GLY A 166 -23.96 14.80 -7.98
CA GLY A 166 -24.66 16.05 -8.28
C GLY A 166 -24.02 17.32 -7.71
N TRP A 167 -22.98 17.22 -6.86
CA TRP A 167 -22.22 18.39 -6.41
C TRP A 167 -21.14 18.84 -7.38
N TYR A 168 -20.74 17.99 -8.32
CA TYR A 168 -19.60 18.19 -9.20
C TYR A 168 -20.04 18.26 -10.66
N THR A 169 -19.23 18.95 -11.46
CA THR A 169 -19.48 19.06 -12.92
C THR A 169 -18.83 17.94 -13.71
N SER A 170 -17.88 17.23 -13.11
CA SER A 170 -17.12 16.14 -13.73
C SER A 170 -17.03 14.95 -12.77
N GLU A 171 -17.03 13.75 -13.34
CA GLU A 171 -16.87 12.50 -12.59
C GLU A 171 -15.53 12.46 -11.84
N ASP A 172 -14.46 13.02 -12.41
CA ASP A 172 -13.13 13.03 -11.79
C ASP A 172 -13.11 13.76 -10.44
N GLN A 173 -13.81 14.90 -10.33
CA GLN A 173 -13.93 15.61 -9.05
C GLN A 173 -14.69 14.79 -8.00
N TYR A 174 -15.74 14.08 -8.43
CA TYR A 174 -16.46 13.15 -7.56
C TYR A 174 -15.55 11.99 -7.11
N TYR A 175 -14.79 11.38 -8.02
CA TYR A 175 -13.85 10.32 -7.67
C TYR A 175 -12.76 10.80 -6.71
N LEU A 176 -12.27 12.03 -6.88
CA LEU A 176 -11.33 12.63 -5.93
C LEU A 176 -11.95 12.75 -4.51
N LEU A 177 -13.23 13.13 -4.40
CA LEU A 177 -13.95 13.11 -3.13
C LEU A 177 -14.09 11.69 -2.57
N LEU A 178 -14.42 10.72 -3.42
CA LEU A 178 -14.57 9.31 -3.04
C LEU A 178 -13.27 8.76 -2.44
N PHE A 179 -12.15 8.91 -3.15
CA PHE A 179 -10.83 8.49 -2.67
C PHE A 179 -10.44 9.20 -1.36
N SER A 180 -10.65 10.52 -1.29
CA SER A 180 -10.36 11.31 -0.09
C SER A 180 -11.18 10.81 1.11
N THR A 181 -12.46 10.51 0.92
CA THR A 181 -13.35 10.05 1.98
C THR A 181 -12.99 8.63 2.43
N ALA A 182 -12.64 7.75 1.50
CA ALA A 182 -12.20 6.39 1.80
C ALA A 182 -10.90 6.38 2.62
N VAL A 183 -9.89 7.16 2.23
CA VAL A 183 -8.61 7.29 2.96
C VAL A 183 -8.82 7.98 4.32
N CYS A 184 -9.61 9.05 4.35
CA CYS A 184 -9.94 9.76 5.58
C CYS A 184 -10.62 8.85 6.61
N THR A 185 -11.49 7.94 6.18
CA THR A 185 -12.14 6.98 7.07
C THR A 185 -11.14 6.02 7.74
N LEU A 186 -10.12 5.55 7.01
CA LEU A 186 -9.03 4.75 7.61
C LEU A 186 -8.25 5.54 8.68
N ARG A 187 -8.06 6.84 8.46
CA ARG A 187 -7.40 7.74 9.41
C ARG A 187 -8.28 7.98 10.64
N CYS A 188 -9.57 8.22 10.47
CA CYS A 188 -10.52 8.35 11.57
C CYS A 188 -10.51 7.09 12.44
N ILE A 189 -10.59 5.88 11.85
CA ILE A 189 -10.48 4.61 12.60
C ILE A 189 -9.18 4.55 13.39
N SER A 190 -8.06 4.84 12.73
CA SER A 190 -6.73 4.81 13.35
C SER A 190 -6.64 5.75 14.56
N PHE A 191 -7.12 6.98 14.42
CA PHE A 191 -7.15 7.95 15.52
C PHE A 191 -8.08 7.51 16.65
N SER A 192 -9.33 7.14 16.32
CA SER A 192 -10.36 6.75 17.30
C SER A 192 -9.94 5.56 18.15
N LEU A 193 -9.33 4.54 17.55
CA LEU A 193 -8.86 3.36 18.27
C LEU A 193 -7.65 3.66 19.16
N GLU A 194 -6.69 4.45 18.69
CA GLU A 194 -5.57 4.87 19.55
C GLU A 194 -6.08 5.75 20.72
N LEU A 195 -7.09 6.59 20.49
CA LEU A 195 -7.74 7.35 21.57
C LEU A 195 -8.44 6.42 22.58
N CYS A 196 -9.12 5.37 22.12
CA CYS A 196 -9.75 4.37 23.00
C CYS A 196 -8.70 3.62 23.84
N TRP A 197 -7.55 3.28 23.25
CA TRP A 197 -6.50 2.51 23.92
C TRP A 197 -5.54 3.34 24.78
N CYS A 198 -5.52 4.67 24.63
CA CYS A 198 -4.76 5.54 25.51
C CYS A 198 -5.31 5.48 26.94
N PRO A 199 -4.51 5.03 27.94
CA PRO A 199 -4.99 4.93 29.31
C PRO A 199 -5.40 6.32 29.83
N ARG A 200 -6.57 6.38 30.48
CA ARG A 200 -7.06 7.57 31.21
C ARG A 200 -6.19 7.74 32.47
N LYS A 201 -4.93 8.14 32.32
CA LYS A 201 -4.04 8.32 33.48
C LYS A 201 -4.44 9.57 34.25
N ALA A 202 -5.04 9.36 35.42
CA ALA A 202 -4.91 10.25 36.55
C ALA A 202 -3.43 10.31 36.98
N GLY A 203 -2.89 11.52 37.18
CA GLY A 203 -1.76 11.80 38.08
C GLY A 203 -0.36 11.28 37.70
N GLY A 204 0.20 11.69 36.57
CA GLY A 204 1.65 11.60 36.30
C GLY A 204 2.31 13.00 36.31
N PRO A 205 3.60 13.16 36.70
CA PRO A 205 4.18 14.46 37.05
C PRO A 205 4.33 15.46 35.89
N ASN A 206 4.23 15.00 34.64
CA ASN A 206 4.35 15.87 33.47
C ASN A 206 3.00 15.96 32.74
N HIS A 207 2.16 16.85 33.28
CA HIS A 207 1.20 17.72 32.58
C HIS A 207 0.01 17.05 31.86
N CYS A 208 -1.12 16.95 32.58
CA CYS A 208 -2.47 17.28 32.09
C CYS A 208 -3.33 17.74 33.29
N PRO A 209 -3.91 18.96 33.29
CA PRO A 209 -4.76 19.43 34.38
C PRO A 209 -6.13 18.71 34.46
N PRO A 210 -6.84 18.78 35.61
CA PRO A 210 -8.03 17.97 35.88
C PRO A 210 -9.32 18.53 35.24
N LEU A 211 -9.95 17.70 34.42
CA LEU A 211 -11.36 17.25 34.40
C LEU A 211 -12.54 18.13 34.90
N GLU A 212 -12.55 19.45 34.69
CA GLU A 212 -13.85 20.16 34.59
C GLU A 212 -13.81 21.39 33.66
N VAL A 213 -12.71 22.14 33.65
CA VAL A 213 -12.41 23.18 32.63
C VAL A 213 -11.58 22.60 31.45
N GLN A 214 -11.23 21.31 31.55
CA GLN A 214 -10.31 20.60 30.68
C GLN A 214 -10.99 19.94 29.47
N GLY A 215 -12.30 19.68 29.51
CA GLY A 215 -13.02 18.88 28.51
C GLY A 215 -13.01 19.52 27.12
N LEU A 216 -13.47 20.76 27.02
CA LEU A 216 -13.56 21.48 25.74
C LEU A 216 -12.17 21.75 25.13
N LYS A 217 -11.20 22.21 25.94
CA LYS A 217 -9.82 22.45 25.45
C LYS A 217 -9.17 21.16 24.94
N THR A 218 -9.37 20.04 25.66
CA THR A 218 -8.87 18.73 25.23
C THR A 218 -9.55 18.26 23.95
N LEU A 219 -10.87 18.45 23.84
CA LEU A 219 -11.64 18.11 22.64
C LEU A 219 -11.17 18.92 21.43
N ILE A 220 -10.99 20.24 21.59
CA ILE A 220 -10.46 21.12 20.53
C ILE A 220 -9.05 20.67 20.11
N PHE A 221 -8.18 20.33 21.06
CA PHE A 221 -6.84 19.85 20.76
C PHE A 221 -6.84 18.49 20.03
N GLN A 222 -7.71 17.56 20.43
CA GLN A 222 -7.89 16.27 19.77
C GLN A 222 -8.47 16.45 18.36
N PHE A 223 -9.45 17.34 18.20
CA PHE A 223 -9.98 17.69 16.89
C PHE A 223 -8.89 18.29 16.00
N TYR A 224 -8.07 19.21 16.53
CA TYR A 224 -6.92 19.76 15.81
C TYR A 224 -5.93 18.67 15.37
N LYS A 225 -5.57 17.72 16.25
CA LYS A 225 -4.67 16.61 15.91
C LYS A 225 -5.29 15.65 14.88
N LEU A 226 -6.59 15.34 14.99
CA LEU A 226 -7.32 14.55 14.02
C LEU A 226 -7.35 15.24 12.66
N THR A 227 -7.68 16.53 12.63
CA THR A 227 -7.70 17.34 11.41
C THR A 227 -6.31 17.43 10.79
N ALA A 228 -5.26 17.67 11.58
CA ALA A 228 -3.88 17.68 11.10
C ALA A 228 -3.45 16.35 10.47
N TYR A 229 -3.88 15.23 11.06
CA TYR A 229 -3.59 13.89 10.55
C TYR A 229 -4.40 13.58 9.28
N CYS A 230 -5.71 13.85 9.29
CA CYS A 230 -6.58 13.59 8.15
C CYS A 230 -6.19 14.48 6.96
N PHE A 231 -6.01 15.79 7.17
CA PHE A 231 -5.67 16.80 6.15
C PHE A 231 -4.16 16.94 5.90
N TYR A 232 -3.35 15.96 6.27
CA TYR A 232 -1.95 15.96 5.87
C TYR A 232 -1.84 15.76 4.34
N HIS A 233 -1.64 16.87 3.63
CA HIS A 233 -1.82 17.02 2.19
C HIS A 233 -1.12 15.96 1.33
N PRO A 234 0.16 15.60 1.55
CA PRO A 234 0.87 14.66 0.68
C PRO A 234 0.20 13.29 0.61
N LEU A 235 -0.46 12.85 1.69
CA LEU A 235 -1.09 11.54 1.75
C LEU A 235 -2.63 11.65 1.81
N PHE A 236 -3.21 12.81 1.51
CA PHE A 236 -4.63 13.07 1.73
C PHE A 236 -5.53 12.27 0.78
N TYR A 237 -5.20 12.30 -0.52
CA TYR A 237 -6.01 11.69 -1.58
C TYR A 237 -5.61 10.24 -1.86
N ASN A 238 -4.30 9.99 -1.94
CA ASN A 238 -3.72 8.68 -2.20
C ASN A 238 -2.38 8.53 -1.46
N GLY A 239 -1.77 7.36 -1.62
CA GLY A 239 -0.47 7.07 -1.05
C GLY A 239 -0.51 5.98 0.02
N PRO A 240 0.66 5.59 0.53
CA PRO A 240 0.74 4.57 1.54
C PRO A 240 0.11 5.06 2.85
N ILE A 241 -0.77 4.23 3.43
CA ILE A 241 -1.42 4.57 4.70
C ILE A 241 -0.41 4.65 5.83
N LEU A 242 -0.25 5.84 6.41
CA LEU A 242 0.52 6.09 7.62
C LEU A 242 -0.42 6.01 8.82
N THR A 243 -0.10 5.20 9.83
CA THR A 243 -0.93 5.08 11.05
C THR A 243 -0.85 6.34 11.91
N TYR A 244 -1.89 6.63 12.71
CA TYR A 244 -1.91 7.82 13.57
C TYR A 244 -0.74 7.82 14.57
N ARG A 245 -0.41 6.64 15.10
CA ARG A 245 0.74 6.47 15.98
C ARG A 245 2.04 6.87 15.27
N ASP A 246 2.29 6.32 14.09
CA ASP A 246 3.51 6.62 13.32
C ASP A 246 3.55 8.10 12.91
N PHE A 247 2.41 8.70 12.56
CA PHE A 247 2.31 10.12 12.23
C PHE A 247 2.62 11.01 13.44
N SER A 248 1.92 10.80 14.55
CA SER A 248 2.07 11.62 15.77
C SER A 248 3.47 11.51 16.39
N GLU A 249 4.10 10.34 16.34
CA GLU A 249 5.47 10.15 16.84
C GLU A 249 6.54 10.83 15.95
N GLN A 250 6.23 11.13 14.69
CA GLN A 250 7.19 11.66 13.71
C GLN A 250 6.99 13.14 13.37
N ILE A 251 5.75 13.62 13.33
CA ILE A 251 5.42 14.97 12.83
C ILE A 251 6.03 16.09 13.68
N ASP A 252 6.15 15.86 14.99
CA ASP A 252 6.71 16.82 15.95
C ASP A 252 8.26 16.77 15.99
N ARG A 253 8.91 15.88 15.21
CA ARG A 253 10.38 15.81 15.11
C ARG A 253 10.92 16.96 14.26
N PRO A 254 12.11 17.49 14.58
CA PRO A 254 12.77 18.50 13.75
C PRO A 254 13.07 17.94 12.36
N VAL A 255 12.84 18.76 11.33
CA VAL A 255 13.13 18.39 9.94
C VAL A 255 14.62 18.34 9.73
N CYS A 256 15.14 17.16 9.38
CA CYS A 256 16.53 17.00 9.00
C CYS A 256 16.78 17.53 7.58
N LYS A 257 18.00 18.00 7.31
CA LYS A 257 18.42 18.36 5.95
C LYS A 257 18.38 17.11 5.07
N VAL A 258 17.53 17.13 4.05
CA VAL A 258 17.47 16.06 3.04
C VAL A 258 18.49 16.37 1.94
N SER A 259 19.28 15.37 1.57
CA SER A 259 20.26 15.51 0.49
C SER A 259 19.55 15.79 -0.85
N VAL A 260 20.03 16.80 -1.58
CA VAL A 260 19.53 17.12 -2.93
C VAL A 260 19.71 15.93 -3.86
N VAL A 261 20.83 15.20 -3.74
CA VAL A 261 21.08 13.98 -4.53
C VAL A 261 20.03 12.92 -4.28
N TYR A 262 19.58 12.77 -3.03
CA TYR A 262 18.50 11.83 -2.69
C TYR A 262 17.18 12.23 -3.33
N VAL A 263 16.82 13.51 -3.28
CA VAL A 263 15.59 14.04 -3.89
C VAL A 263 15.62 13.86 -5.41
N LEU A 264 16.71 14.26 -6.06
CA LEU A 264 16.88 14.12 -7.51
C LEU A 264 16.86 12.64 -7.95
N SER A 265 17.54 11.76 -7.21
CA SER A 265 17.49 10.31 -7.46
C SER A 265 16.07 9.75 -7.29
N GLY A 266 15.33 10.24 -6.29
CA GLY A 266 13.93 9.91 -6.09
C GLY A 266 13.03 10.33 -7.25
N ILE A 267 13.16 11.58 -7.70
CA ILE A 267 12.42 12.12 -8.86
C ILE A 267 12.74 11.29 -10.10
N LEU A 268 14.03 11.08 -10.40
CA LEU A 268 14.47 10.27 -11.53
C LEU A 268 13.88 8.86 -11.48
N ARG A 269 13.89 8.22 -10.30
CA ARG A 269 13.29 6.90 -10.12
C ARG A 269 11.79 6.90 -10.45
N VAL A 270 11.04 7.89 -9.97
CA VAL A 270 9.61 8.01 -10.29
C VAL A 270 9.40 8.21 -11.79
N CYS A 271 10.18 9.10 -12.43
CA CYS A 271 10.10 9.31 -13.88
C CYS A 271 10.40 8.03 -14.67
N VAL A 272 11.39 7.24 -14.27
CA VAL A 272 11.69 5.95 -14.92
C VAL A 272 10.50 4.98 -14.82
N TRP A 273 9.88 4.86 -13.64
CA TRP A 273 8.71 3.99 -13.48
C TRP A 273 7.49 4.50 -14.25
N TRP A 274 7.30 5.81 -14.31
CA TRP A 274 6.25 6.44 -15.11
C TRP A 274 6.45 6.17 -16.60
N CYS A 275 7.67 6.36 -17.13
CA CYS A 275 7.98 6.01 -18.52
C CYS A 275 7.78 4.52 -18.80
N LEU A 276 8.06 3.64 -17.85
CA LEU A 276 7.81 2.20 -18.01
C LEU A 276 6.31 1.91 -18.08
N ALA A 277 5.49 2.52 -17.22
CA ALA A 277 4.04 2.36 -17.28
C ALA A 277 3.47 2.83 -18.62
N GLU A 278 3.88 4.02 -19.09
CA GLU A 278 3.52 4.57 -20.41
C GLU A 278 3.94 3.63 -21.53
N PHE A 279 5.17 3.09 -21.48
CA PHE A 279 5.64 2.11 -22.45
C PHE A 279 4.73 0.86 -22.46
N MET A 280 4.36 0.32 -21.30
CA MET A 280 3.52 -0.88 -21.25
C MET A 280 2.14 -0.70 -21.92
N ILE A 281 1.45 0.42 -21.65
CA ILE A 281 0.13 0.71 -22.24
C ILE A 281 0.19 1.05 -23.73
N HIS A 282 1.34 1.51 -24.22
CA HIS A 282 1.57 1.79 -25.64
C HIS A 282 1.81 0.55 -26.49
N PHE A 283 2.41 -0.49 -25.91
CA PHE A 283 2.82 -1.67 -26.67
C PHE A 283 1.91 -2.88 -26.47
N MET A 284 1.26 -3.03 -25.31
CA MET A 284 0.57 -4.29 -24.99
C MET A 284 -0.96 -4.20 -24.99
N TYR A 285 -1.56 -3.00 -24.93
CA TYR A 285 -3.03 -2.82 -24.88
C TYR A 285 -3.75 -3.76 -23.90
N MET A 286 -3.08 -4.03 -22.78
CA MET A 286 -3.43 -5.14 -21.87
C MET A 286 -4.77 -4.94 -21.17
N HIS A 287 -5.18 -3.72 -20.88
CA HIS A 287 -6.43 -3.46 -20.17
C HIS A 287 -7.61 -3.54 -21.15
N ALA A 288 -7.44 -3.03 -22.37
CA ALA A 288 -8.44 -3.15 -23.43
C ALA A 288 -8.71 -4.63 -23.75
N ILE A 289 -7.63 -5.41 -23.92
CA ILE A 289 -7.73 -6.86 -24.16
C ILE A 289 -8.38 -7.59 -22.97
N GLN A 290 -8.01 -7.26 -21.73
CA GLN A 290 -8.60 -7.88 -20.54
C GLN A 290 -10.10 -7.59 -20.41
N SER A 291 -10.53 -6.40 -20.82
CA SER A 291 -11.91 -5.95 -20.65
C SER A 291 -12.92 -6.61 -21.60
N ASN A 292 -12.45 -7.36 -22.60
CA ASN A 292 -13.29 -7.95 -23.63
C ASN A 292 -13.05 -9.47 -23.71
N GLU A 293 -14.10 -10.23 -23.38
CA GLU A 293 -14.11 -11.70 -23.32
C GLU A 293 -13.72 -12.34 -24.65
N THR A 294 -14.07 -11.73 -25.78
CA THR A 294 -13.77 -12.26 -27.12
C THR A 294 -12.26 -12.29 -27.36
N TYR A 295 -11.53 -11.23 -26.98
CA TYR A 295 -10.07 -11.23 -27.12
C TYR A 295 -9.41 -12.23 -26.15
N LEU A 296 -9.98 -12.41 -24.94
CA LEU A 296 -9.49 -13.41 -23.99
C LEU A 296 -9.58 -14.84 -24.54
N GLU A 297 -10.66 -15.18 -25.23
CA GLU A 297 -10.84 -16.49 -25.86
C GLU A 297 -9.92 -16.71 -27.07
N MET A 298 -9.59 -15.64 -27.80
CA MET A 298 -8.70 -15.70 -28.98
C MET A 298 -7.21 -15.77 -28.61
N LEU A 299 -6.82 -15.35 -27.40
CA LEU A 299 -5.41 -15.24 -27.01
C LEU A 299 -4.71 -16.61 -27.01
N PRO A 300 -3.57 -16.77 -27.71
CA PRO A 300 -2.77 -17.97 -27.58
C PRO A 300 -2.18 -18.09 -26.17
N PRO A 301 -1.89 -19.31 -25.66
CA PRO A 301 -1.49 -19.51 -24.26
C PRO A 301 -0.30 -18.66 -23.78
N TRP A 302 0.71 -18.43 -24.63
CA TRP A 302 1.86 -17.58 -24.31
C TRP A 302 1.46 -16.10 -24.18
N ALA A 303 0.57 -15.61 -25.04
CA ALA A 303 0.07 -14.24 -24.97
C ALA A 303 -0.88 -14.07 -23.77
N LEU A 304 -1.69 -15.09 -23.43
CA LEU A 304 -2.54 -15.08 -22.24
C LEU A 304 -1.69 -15.02 -20.96
N GLY A 305 -0.62 -15.81 -20.88
CA GLY A 305 0.36 -15.70 -19.79
C GLY A 305 1.07 -14.34 -19.76
N GLY A 306 1.38 -13.79 -20.93
CA GLY A 306 1.91 -12.43 -21.09
C GLY A 306 0.94 -11.36 -20.59
N LEU A 307 -0.35 -11.50 -20.88
CA LEU A 307 -1.42 -10.62 -20.42
C LEU A 307 -1.52 -10.62 -18.90
N ALA A 308 -1.66 -11.79 -18.30
CA ALA A 308 -1.74 -11.93 -16.84
C ALA A 308 -0.52 -11.31 -16.14
N LEU A 309 0.68 -11.57 -16.69
CA LEU A 309 1.91 -10.98 -16.17
C LEU A 309 1.95 -9.46 -16.36
N ALA A 310 1.55 -8.95 -17.53
CA ALA A 310 1.58 -7.53 -17.86
C ALA A 310 0.65 -6.73 -16.93
N LEU A 311 -0.54 -7.24 -16.66
CA LEU A 311 -1.51 -6.64 -15.74
C LEU A 311 -0.94 -6.54 -14.31
N VAL A 312 -0.35 -7.63 -13.81
CA VAL A 312 0.24 -7.66 -12.46
C VAL A 312 1.48 -6.76 -12.35
N GLN A 313 2.33 -6.72 -13.39
CA GLN A 313 3.46 -5.79 -13.43
C GLN A 313 3.00 -4.34 -13.53
N PHE A 314 1.98 -4.06 -14.34
CA PHE A 314 1.48 -2.70 -14.49
C PHE A 314 0.89 -2.20 -13.18
N PHE A 315 0.09 -3.02 -12.49
CA PHE A 315 -0.41 -2.71 -11.16
C PHE A 315 0.71 -2.37 -10.16
N TYR A 316 1.80 -3.16 -10.19
CA TYR A 316 3.00 -2.86 -9.40
C TYR A 316 3.67 -1.54 -9.77
N VAL A 317 3.93 -1.28 -11.06
CA VAL A 317 4.61 -0.07 -11.55
C VAL A 317 3.77 1.18 -11.29
N LYS A 318 2.44 1.10 -11.52
CA LYS A 318 1.48 2.16 -11.20
C LYS A 318 1.63 2.63 -9.76
N TYR A 319 1.64 1.70 -8.80
CA TYR A 319 1.78 2.05 -7.38
C TYR A 319 3.17 2.60 -7.01
N LEU A 320 4.23 2.20 -7.71
CA LEU A 320 5.55 2.83 -7.53
C LEU A 320 5.57 4.30 -7.91
N VAL A 321 4.81 4.68 -8.94
CA VAL A 321 4.65 6.08 -9.35
C VAL A 321 3.79 6.84 -8.35
N LEU A 322 2.55 6.35 -8.12
CA LEU A 322 1.57 7.02 -7.25
C LEU A 322 2.12 7.19 -5.83
N PHE A 323 2.63 6.12 -5.23
CA PHE A 323 3.18 6.19 -3.86
C PHE A 323 4.56 6.84 -3.84
N GLY A 324 5.32 6.76 -4.93
CA GLY A 324 6.66 7.32 -5.04
C GLY A 324 6.67 8.84 -4.88
N VAL A 325 5.82 9.55 -5.63
CA VAL A 325 5.75 11.03 -5.58
C VAL A 325 5.43 11.51 -4.17
N VAL A 326 4.34 11.01 -3.60
CA VAL A 326 3.89 11.43 -2.27
C VAL A 326 4.89 11.02 -1.18
N SER A 327 5.52 9.84 -1.30
CA SER A 327 6.55 9.39 -0.35
C SER A 327 7.78 10.30 -0.35
N LEU A 328 8.14 10.91 -1.49
CA LEU A 328 9.23 11.89 -1.53
C LEU A 328 8.87 13.15 -0.74
N LEU A 329 7.65 13.66 -0.89
CA LEU A 329 7.16 14.81 -0.11
C LEU A 329 7.11 14.51 1.39
N VAL A 330 6.64 13.33 1.76
CA VAL A 330 6.61 12.88 3.17
C VAL A 330 8.01 12.81 3.77
N ARG A 331 8.99 12.33 3.00
CA ARG A 331 10.41 12.32 3.43
C ARG A 331 11.00 13.71 3.53
N LEU A 332 10.65 14.62 2.61
CA LEU A 332 11.04 16.03 2.74
C LEU A 332 10.55 16.56 4.08
N ASP A 333 9.34 16.22 4.49
CA ASP A 333 8.76 16.56 5.78
C ASP A 333 9.42 15.88 7.00
N GLY A 334 10.48 15.10 6.82
CA GLY A 334 11.19 14.43 7.91
C GLY A 334 10.42 13.24 8.49
N ILE A 335 9.38 12.78 7.80
CA ILE A 335 8.60 11.59 8.16
C ILE A 335 9.06 10.44 7.28
N GLU A 336 9.24 9.26 7.86
CA GLU A 336 9.53 8.04 7.11
C GLU A 336 8.21 7.41 6.63
N PRO A 337 7.89 7.45 5.33
CA PRO A 337 6.70 6.81 4.80
C PRO A 337 6.84 5.27 4.85
N PRO A 338 5.72 4.53 4.82
CA PRO A 338 5.79 3.09 4.59
C PRO A 338 6.58 2.77 3.31
N LYS A 339 7.27 1.61 3.31
CA LYS A 339 8.10 1.21 2.18
C LYS A 339 7.22 1.02 0.94
N LEU A 340 7.75 1.43 -0.21
CA LEU A 340 7.13 1.20 -1.51
C LEU A 340 7.00 -0.30 -1.80
N PRO A 341 6.07 -0.69 -2.70
CA PRO A 341 5.87 -2.08 -3.08
C PRO A 341 7.17 -2.78 -3.50
N ARG A 342 7.30 -4.06 -3.14
CA ARG A 342 8.36 -4.93 -3.68
C ARG A 342 7.90 -5.57 -4.99
N CYS A 343 8.86 -5.86 -5.87
CA CYS A 343 8.58 -6.46 -7.17
C CYS A 343 7.73 -7.74 -7.00
N VAL A 344 6.60 -7.77 -7.70
CA VAL A 344 5.62 -8.85 -7.63
C VAL A 344 6.16 -10.17 -8.19
N SER A 345 7.06 -10.13 -9.16
CA SER A 345 7.71 -11.33 -9.73
C SER A 345 8.64 -12.07 -8.77
N ILE A 346 9.09 -11.42 -7.70
CA ILE A 346 9.96 -12.07 -6.69
C ILE A 346 9.17 -12.50 -5.44
N MET A 347 7.85 -12.32 -5.43
CA MET A 347 6.99 -12.76 -4.33
C MET A 347 6.62 -14.22 -4.53
N TYR A 348 7.08 -15.09 -3.61
CA TYR A 348 6.85 -16.54 -3.66
C TYR A 348 5.82 -17.04 -2.63
N SER A 349 5.16 -16.14 -1.90
CA SER A 349 4.16 -16.47 -0.87
C SER A 349 3.03 -15.45 -0.85
N PHE A 350 1.80 -15.92 -0.59
CA PHE A 350 0.62 -15.07 -0.38
C PHE A 350 0.81 -14.15 0.83
N THR A 351 1.28 -14.69 1.96
CA THR A 351 1.58 -13.84 3.13
C THR A 351 2.68 -12.82 2.82
N GLY A 352 3.66 -13.22 2.00
CA GLY A 352 4.72 -12.34 1.52
C GLY A 352 4.19 -11.20 0.66
N MET A 353 3.29 -11.49 -0.27
CA MET A 353 2.64 -10.49 -1.12
C MET A 353 1.92 -9.43 -0.26
N TRP A 354 1.04 -9.85 0.64
CA TRP A 354 0.28 -8.95 1.51
C TRP A 354 1.15 -8.10 2.44
N ARG A 355 2.28 -8.62 2.90
CA ARG A 355 3.20 -7.87 3.78
C ARG A 355 3.98 -6.78 3.04
N HIS A 356 4.15 -6.89 1.72
CA HIS A 356 5.15 -6.10 1.00
C HIS A 356 4.68 -5.42 -0.28
N PHE A 357 3.45 -5.67 -0.71
CA PHE A 357 2.83 -4.91 -1.79
C PHE A 357 2.41 -3.53 -1.26
N ASP A 358 1.34 -3.45 -0.46
CA ASP A 358 0.97 -2.22 0.27
C ASP A 358 1.35 -2.34 1.75
N VAL A 359 2.56 -1.87 2.07
CA VAL A 359 3.09 -1.93 3.45
C VAL A 359 2.30 -1.04 4.40
N GLY A 360 1.75 0.08 3.92
CA GLY A 360 0.99 1.03 4.74
C GLY A 360 -0.33 0.42 5.18
N LEU A 361 -1.12 -0.04 4.21
CA LEU A 361 -2.39 -0.72 4.47
C LEU A 361 -2.17 -2.00 5.29
N TYR A 362 -1.14 -2.79 4.99
CA TYR A 362 -0.81 -3.98 5.77
C TYR A 362 -0.58 -3.66 7.25
N LYS A 363 0.25 -2.65 7.57
CA LYS A 363 0.49 -2.23 8.95
C LYS A 363 -0.79 -1.78 9.63
N TRP A 364 -1.63 -1.03 8.91
CA TRP A 364 -2.93 -0.58 9.40
C TRP A 364 -3.86 -1.75 9.73
N LEU A 365 -4.03 -2.70 8.81
CA LEU A 365 -4.85 -3.91 9.00
C LEU A 365 -4.36 -4.73 10.18
N ILE A 366 -3.04 -4.90 10.30
CA ILE A 366 -2.44 -5.66 11.39
C ILE A 366 -2.72 -4.99 12.74
N ARG A 367 -2.52 -3.67 12.83
CA ARG A 367 -2.66 -2.90 14.07
C ARG A 367 -4.12 -2.79 14.53
N TYR A 368 -5.05 -2.53 13.61
CA TYR A 368 -6.42 -2.14 13.97
C TYR A 368 -7.45 -3.27 13.86
N ILE A 369 -7.17 -4.31 13.07
CA ILE A 369 -8.09 -5.46 12.91
C ILE A 369 -7.45 -6.73 13.45
N TYR A 370 -6.33 -7.15 12.86
CA TYR A 370 -5.78 -8.49 13.10
C TYR A 370 -5.32 -8.72 14.54
N VAL A 371 -4.52 -7.81 15.11
CA VAL A 371 -3.99 -7.95 16.47
C VAL A 371 -5.09 -7.84 17.53
N PRO A 372 -6.00 -6.83 17.49
CA PRO A 372 -7.09 -6.73 18.46
C PRO A 372 -8.04 -7.94 18.49
N LEU A 373 -8.24 -8.63 17.37
CA LEU A 373 -9.10 -9.82 17.27
C LEU A 373 -8.43 -11.12 17.78
N GLY A 374 -7.19 -11.03 18.26
CA GLY A 374 -6.43 -12.13 18.84
C GLY A 374 -5.30 -12.65 17.96
N GLY A 375 -5.30 -12.30 16.66
CA GLY A 375 -4.24 -12.60 15.71
C GLY A 375 -3.77 -14.06 15.75
N SER A 376 -2.46 -14.29 15.60
CA SER A 376 -1.86 -15.63 15.68
C SER A 376 -1.62 -16.13 17.12
N ARG A 377 -1.91 -15.34 18.16
CA ARG A 377 -1.53 -15.67 19.55
C ARG A 377 -2.57 -16.49 20.30
N HIS A 378 -3.82 -16.49 19.83
CA HIS A 378 -4.95 -17.09 20.52
C HIS A 378 -5.53 -18.31 19.77
N GLY A 379 -4.66 -19.06 19.08
CA GLY A 379 -5.01 -20.28 18.36
C GLY A 379 -5.43 -20.09 16.90
N VAL A 380 -5.64 -21.20 16.21
CA VAL A 380 -5.92 -21.25 14.75
C VAL A 380 -7.27 -20.60 14.42
N PHE A 381 -8.29 -20.83 15.24
CA PHE A 381 -9.63 -20.25 15.02
C PHE A 381 -9.61 -18.72 15.07
N ARG A 382 -8.96 -18.12 16.08
CA ARG A 382 -8.82 -16.66 16.18
C ARG A 382 -8.02 -16.09 15.03
N LYS A 383 -6.96 -16.79 14.59
CA LYS A 383 -6.21 -16.40 13.38
C LYS A 383 -7.11 -16.40 12.15
N LEU A 384 -7.89 -17.45 11.93
CA LEU A 384 -8.83 -17.57 10.80
C LEU A 384 -9.81 -16.40 10.78
N VAL A 385 -10.53 -16.18 11.88
CA VAL A 385 -11.50 -15.08 12.01
C VAL A 385 -10.83 -13.72 11.84
N SER A 386 -9.66 -13.49 12.43
CA SER A 386 -8.93 -12.22 12.31
C SER A 386 -8.51 -11.94 10.86
N THR A 387 -8.06 -12.97 10.12
CA THR A 387 -7.75 -12.82 8.69
C THR A 387 -9.01 -12.59 7.85
N ALA A 388 -10.08 -13.35 8.10
CA ALA A 388 -11.34 -13.24 7.36
C ALA A 388 -11.93 -11.83 7.49
N LEU A 389 -11.94 -11.28 8.72
CA LEU A 389 -12.43 -9.93 8.97
C LEU A 389 -11.53 -8.86 8.36
N ALA A 390 -10.20 -9.07 8.31
CA ALA A 390 -9.30 -8.14 7.62
C ALA A 390 -9.55 -8.10 6.10
N PHE A 391 -9.71 -9.25 5.46
CA PHE A 391 -10.05 -9.34 4.03
C PHE A 391 -11.46 -8.81 3.73
N GLY A 392 -12.43 -9.15 4.57
CA GLY A 392 -13.79 -8.63 4.46
C GLY A 392 -13.83 -7.10 4.59
N PHE A 393 -13.04 -6.53 5.51
CA PHE A 393 -12.91 -5.07 5.62
C PHE A 393 -12.30 -4.45 4.35
N VAL A 394 -11.23 -5.02 3.80
CA VAL A 394 -10.61 -4.53 2.56
C VAL A 394 -11.63 -4.56 1.41
N CYS A 395 -12.36 -5.66 1.26
CA CYS A 395 -13.42 -5.79 0.25
C CYS A 395 -14.51 -4.71 0.42
N PHE A 396 -14.98 -4.51 1.65
CA PHE A 396 -15.99 -3.50 1.97
C PHE A 396 -15.49 -2.06 1.73
N TRP A 397 -14.23 -1.78 2.06
CA TRP A 397 -13.58 -0.49 1.84
C TRP A 397 -13.42 -0.14 0.35
N HIS A 398 -13.23 -1.15 -0.51
CA HIS A 398 -13.16 -0.97 -1.97
C HIS A 398 -14.53 -0.95 -2.67
N GLY A 399 -15.64 -1.08 -1.94
CA GLY A 399 -17.00 -0.97 -2.51
C GLY A 399 -17.75 -2.27 -2.71
N CYS A 400 -17.17 -3.42 -2.34
CA CYS A 400 -17.84 -4.73 -2.34
C CYS A 400 -18.44 -5.16 -3.69
N HIS A 401 -17.91 -4.70 -4.82
CA HIS A 401 -18.28 -5.22 -6.14
C HIS A 401 -17.93 -6.71 -6.27
N ASP A 402 -18.66 -7.45 -7.10
CA ASP A 402 -18.53 -8.91 -7.22
C ASP A 402 -17.08 -9.37 -7.47
N TYR A 403 -16.37 -8.72 -8.39
CA TYR A 403 -14.98 -9.03 -8.69
C TYR A 403 -14.03 -8.81 -7.49
N LEU A 404 -14.31 -7.82 -6.63
CA LEU A 404 -13.55 -7.58 -5.39
C LEU A 404 -13.85 -8.63 -4.32
N GLN A 405 -15.09 -9.12 -4.26
CA GLN A 405 -15.47 -10.19 -3.35
C GLN A 405 -14.73 -11.48 -3.71
N TYR A 406 -14.73 -11.87 -4.99
CA TYR A 406 -13.97 -13.02 -5.47
C TYR A 406 -12.47 -12.85 -5.24
N TRP A 407 -11.91 -11.67 -5.55
CA TRP A 407 -10.50 -11.38 -5.31
C TRP A 407 -10.12 -11.48 -3.82
N ALA A 408 -10.92 -10.91 -2.92
CA ALA A 408 -10.68 -10.95 -1.48
C ALA A 408 -10.78 -12.39 -0.94
N LEU A 409 -11.77 -13.15 -1.39
CA LEU A 409 -11.98 -14.54 -1.01
C LEU A 409 -10.80 -15.43 -1.46
N LEU A 410 -10.38 -15.32 -2.72
CA LEU A 410 -9.27 -16.11 -3.26
C LEU A 410 -7.94 -15.79 -2.55
N ASN A 411 -7.68 -14.52 -2.24
CA ASN A 411 -6.50 -14.14 -1.47
C ASN A 411 -6.54 -14.68 -0.04
N TRP A 412 -7.71 -14.61 0.62
CA TRP A 412 -7.88 -15.17 1.96
C TRP A 412 -7.66 -16.68 1.98
N ILE A 413 -8.23 -17.41 1.00
CA ILE A 413 -8.00 -18.84 0.82
C ILE A 413 -6.52 -19.13 0.58
N GLY A 414 -5.84 -18.38 -0.28
CA GLY A 414 -4.41 -18.54 -0.53
C GLY A 414 -3.56 -18.41 0.74
N VAL A 415 -3.83 -17.37 1.56
CA VAL A 415 -3.18 -17.20 2.86
C VAL A 415 -3.54 -18.34 3.83
N LEU A 416 -4.77 -18.82 3.82
CA LEU A 416 -5.19 -19.94 4.67
C LEU A 416 -4.46 -21.23 4.30
N VAL A 417 -4.46 -21.58 3.02
CA VAL A 417 -3.78 -22.77 2.47
C VAL A 417 -2.29 -22.71 2.78
N GLU A 418 -1.63 -21.58 2.54
CA GLU A 418 -0.21 -21.39 2.88
C GLU A 418 0.05 -21.65 4.37
N ASN A 419 -0.80 -21.12 5.26
CA ASN A 419 -0.65 -21.31 6.69
C ASN A 419 -0.90 -22.76 7.13
N VAL A 420 -1.87 -23.45 6.55
CA VAL A 420 -2.16 -24.86 6.82
C VAL A 420 -1.01 -25.74 6.35
N LEU A 421 -0.52 -25.52 5.13
CA LEU A 421 0.64 -26.23 4.60
C LEU A 421 1.89 -25.98 5.45
N ALA A 422 2.15 -24.73 5.86
CA ALA A 422 3.27 -24.42 6.74
C ALA A 422 3.19 -25.17 8.09
N LEU A 423 1.99 -25.28 8.68
CA LEU A 423 1.76 -26.07 9.90
C LEU A 423 1.97 -27.57 9.65
N PHE A 424 1.46 -28.09 8.53
CA PHE A 424 1.61 -29.49 8.13
C PHE A 424 3.08 -29.88 7.94
N PHE A 425 3.85 -29.08 7.19
CA PHE A 425 5.29 -29.31 6.96
C PHE A 425 6.14 -29.06 8.21
N SER A 426 5.69 -28.22 9.15
CA SER A 426 6.37 -28.02 10.44
C SER A 426 6.09 -29.14 11.46
N SER A 427 5.21 -30.09 11.15
CA SER A 427 4.91 -31.21 12.05
C SER A 427 6.12 -32.16 12.17
N ARG A 428 6.40 -32.62 13.39
CA ARG A 428 7.58 -33.46 13.73
C ARG A 428 7.78 -34.69 12.81
N PRO A 429 6.76 -35.50 12.47
CA PRO A 429 6.98 -36.69 11.65
C PRO A 429 7.40 -36.36 10.22
N LEU A 430 6.77 -35.36 9.58
CA LEU A 430 7.10 -34.94 8.22
C LEU A 430 8.44 -34.21 8.15
N HIS A 431 8.75 -33.39 9.16
CA HIS A 431 10.05 -32.75 9.27
C HIS A 431 11.19 -33.77 9.29
N HIS A 432 11.05 -34.89 10.01
CA HIS A 432 12.04 -35.96 10.00
C HIS A 432 12.16 -36.64 8.62
N ILE A 433 11.05 -36.87 7.93
CA ILE A 433 11.05 -37.50 6.60
C ILE A 433 11.71 -36.59 5.56
N ILE A 434 11.36 -35.30 5.53
CA ILE A 434 11.93 -34.33 4.58
C ILE A 434 13.43 -34.17 4.81
N VAL A 435 13.88 -34.03 6.07
CA VAL A 435 15.31 -33.95 6.40
C VAL A 435 16.04 -35.26 6.07
N SER A 436 15.39 -36.41 6.24
CA SER A 436 15.96 -37.71 5.87
C SER A 436 16.14 -37.85 4.35
N LEU A 437 15.20 -37.33 3.55
CA LEU A 437 15.25 -37.35 2.08
C LEU A 437 16.27 -36.34 1.51
N HIS A 438 16.48 -35.20 2.18
CA HIS A 438 17.43 -34.16 1.75
C HIS A 438 18.83 -34.29 2.36
N LYS A 439 19.07 -35.25 3.27
CA LYS A 439 20.44 -35.56 3.68
C LYS A 439 21.19 -36.13 2.46
N PRO A 440 22.28 -35.50 2.00
CA PRO A 440 23.12 -36.12 0.99
C PRO A 440 23.62 -37.46 1.55
N SER A 441 23.59 -38.50 0.71
CA SER A 441 24.13 -39.80 1.07
C SER A 441 25.58 -39.64 1.55
N PRO A 442 26.00 -40.36 2.63
CA PRO A 442 27.34 -40.23 3.20
C PRO A 442 28.46 -40.58 2.22
N LEU A 443 28.14 -41.15 1.06
CA LEU A 443 29.05 -41.44 -0.04
C LEU A 443 29.64 -40.20 -0.74
N LYS A 444 29.12 -38.98 -0.51
CA LYS A 444 29.71 -37.74 -1.05
C LYS A 444 30.56 -36.94 -0.05
N LEU A 445 30.64 -37.34 1.21
CA LEU A 445 31.48 -36.66 2.22
C LEU A 445 32.86 -37.29 2.44
N SER A 446 33.19 -38.42 1.80
CA SER A 446 34.52 -39.04 1.96
C SER A 446 35.62 -38.43 1.08
N ALA A 447 35.29 -37.52 0.16
CA ALA A 447 36.27 -36.93 -0.77
C ALA A 447 36.75 -35.51 -0.42
N VAL A 448 36.18 -34.86 0.60
CA VAL A 448 36.56 -33.50 0.99
C VAL A 448 36.64 -33.42 2.51
N ASN A 449 37.84 -33.11 3.03
CA ASN A 449 38.21 -32.92 4.44
C ASN A 449 38.73 -34.15 5.20
N LYS A 450 39.89 -34.69 4.76
CA LYS A 450 40.95 -35.04 5.72
C LYS A 450 41.65 -33.75 6.17
N VAL A 451 41.03 -33.02 7.11
CA VAL A 451 41.77 -32.10 7.98
C VAL A 451 41.51 -32.57 9.40
N GLN A 452 42.51 -33.25 9.92
CA GLN A 452 42.54 -33.89 11.22
C GLN A 452 42.80 -32.80 12.28
N CYS A 453 41.74 -32.24 12.87
CA CYS A 453 41.88 -31.30 13.98
C CYS A 453 42.14 -32.06 15.28
N LYS A 454 43.40 -31.99 15.75
CA LYS A 454 43.85 -32.40 17.07
C LYS A 454 43.35 -31.37 18.09
N VAL A 455 42.59 -31.80 19.09
CA VAL A 455 42.18 -30.94 20.20
C VAL A 455 43.37 -30.80 21.14
N THR A 456 43.96 -29.61 21.22
CA THR A 456 44.83 -29.22 22.33
C THR A 456 44.19 -28.09 23.12
N ASN A 457 44.18 -28.31 24.42
CA ASN A 457 43.50 -27.55 25.46
C ASN A 457 44.10 -26.14 25.64
N LYS A 458 43.27 -25.22 26.14
CA LYS A 458 43.58 -23.88 26.70
C LYS A 458 43.45 -22.65 25.78
N SER A 459 42.36 -21.92 26.07
CA SER A 459 42.24 -20.47 26.32
C SER A 459 42.75 -19.46 25.27
N HIS A 460 41.81 -18.58 24.89
CA HIS A 460 41.93 -17.33 24.13
C HIS A 460 41.92 -17.44 22.61
N ILE A 461 40.81 -17.01 22.01
CA ILE A 461 40.76 -16.56 20.60
C ILE A 461 40.08 -15.20 20.58
N THR A 462 40.89 -14.16 20.39
CA THR A 462 40.51 -12.85 19.84
C THR A 462 40.33 -13.01 18.34
N CYS A 463 39.19 -12.59 17.78
CA CYS A 463 38.98 -12.51 16.34
C CYS A 463 39.40 -11.14 15.82
N HIS A 464 40.38 -11.10 14.91
CA HIS A 464 40.50 -10.03 13.92
C HIS A 464 40.33 -10.64 12.52
N LYS A 465 39.40 -10.02 11.77
CA LYS A 465 38.99 -10.15 10.36
C LYS A 465 39.15 -11.49 9.64
#